data_AF-A0A416CEM7-F1
#
_entry.id   AF-A0A416CEM7-F1
#
_cell.length_a   1.000
_cell.length_b   1.000
_cell.length_c   1.000
_cell.angle_alpha   90.00
_cell.angle_beta   90.00
_cell.angle_gamma   90.00
#
_symmetry.space_group_name_H-M   'P 1'
#
loop_
_entity.id
_entity.type
_entity.pdbx_description
1 polymer ?
#
loop_
_entity_poly.entity_id
_entity_poly.type
_entity_poly.pdbx_seq_one_letter_code
_entity_poly.pdbx_strand_id
1 'polypeptide(L)'
;MSSKYVELKESVLEEPNNFYYKQLTKIEKQIYTTLYHTYCFDIKNVVCNTESIILVSKDCMTIENFYRASITLSLEHPEIFWAEFQGLLSKQEDGKYMIEVHVDELYNPVIFNADALEYKRSYNEILEKLKYIEPYPAQYKIYAITVFILRTFVYRSWSYIDKAKDIGETQNVGYVLSHKEGCCAGIASLIKVLCNHYEIPCVIVCSEDHMWNEVQINGKWYLLDATPFELGKKKKLLHFLQGEETIQNKYTIEKLCYDTTSASKKEIFNEYPNIAKRNFPCWIEKNGVSKPVIYQENGKYFLAQFVIPSFWEKNSLGEYYIFRPRQWEVVDLQTRELISKRATLQHEFSDAPYDKKYKVLGKGGCFTFSEKSHQYDENTLAILDMVIDKLIVTGKLDMIGYKAYLQRVLQGEPSSVHKLYLDLSVPIE
;
A
#
# COMPACT_ATOMS: atom_id res chain seq x y z
N MET A 1 4.33 -41.71 7.08
CA MET A 1 4.02 -41.15 5.74
C MET A 1 5.27 -41.32 4.89
N SER A 2 5.13 -41.64 3.60
CA SER A 2 6.29 -41.79 2.71
C SER A 2 6.63 -40.42 2.12
N SER A 3 7.67 -39.75 2.63
CA SER A 3 8.16 -38.47 2.09
C SER A 3 8.56 -38.64 0.62
N LYS A 4 8.17 -37.69 -0.25
CA LYS A 4 8.43 -37.76 -1.69
C LYS A 4 9.82 -37.23 -2.01
N TYR A 5 10.61 -37.98 -2.79
CA TYR A 5 11.90 -37.51 -3.30
C TYR A 5 11.69 -36.45 -4.39
N VAL A 6 12.37 -35.32 -4.25
CA VAL A 6 12.30 -34.17 -5.18
C VAL A 6 13.72 -33.77 -5.56
N GLU A 7 14.05 -33.93 -6.84
CA GLU A 7 15.32 -33.44 -7.38
C GLU A 7 15.33 -31.90 -7.44
N LEU A 8 16.48 -31.31 -7.11
CA LEU A 8 16.64 -29.86 -7.16
C LEU A 8 16.42 -29.33 -8.59
N LYS A 9 15.56 -28.32 -8.70
CA LYS A 9 15.27 -27.63 -9.97
C LYS A 9 16.37 -26.64 -10.32
N GLU A 10 16.56 -26.41 -11.62
CA GLU A 10 17.45 -25.35 -12.10
C GLU A 10 16.92 -23.96 -11.71
N SER A 11 17.83 -23.01 -11.47
CA SER A 11 17.51 -21.64 -11.12
C SER A 11 16.92 -20.88 -12.30
N VAL A 12 15.60 -20.62 -12.28
CA VAL A 12 14.89 -19.92 -13.38
C VAL A 12 14.10 -18.69 -12.93
N LEU A 13 14.13 -18.36 -11.63
CA LEU A 13 13.35 -17.25 -11.06
C LEU A 13 14.15 -15.94 -11.09
N GLU A 14 14.23 -15.29 -12.26
CA GLU A 14 14.79 -13.95 -12.38
C GLU A 14 13.69 -12.89 -12.38
N GLU A 15 13.04 -12.67 -11.23
CA GLU A 15 12.12 -11.53 -11.06
C GLU A 15 12.85 -10.27 -10.57
N PRO A 16 12.41 -9.06 -11.00
CA PRO A 16 13.03 -7.81 -10.57
C PRO A 16 12.99 -7.61 -9.04
N ASN A 17 11.99 -8.19 -8.36
CA ASN A 17 11.75 -8.05 -6.92
C ASN A 17 12.48 -9.07 -6.02
N ASN A 18 13.27 -9.98 -6.60
CA ASN A 18 13.98 -11.03 -5.86
C ASN A 18 15.37 -10.55 -5.40
N PHE A 19 15.40 -9.57 -4.48
CA PHE A 19 16.63 -8.97 -3.98
C PHE A 19 17.50 -9.94 -3.18
N TYR A 20 16.92 -10.72 -2.27
CA TYR A 20 17.64 -11.68 -1.44
C TYR A 20 18.04 -12.92 -2.24
N TYR A 21 17.19 -13.38 -3.16
CA TYR A 21 17.53 -14.48 -4.07
C TYR A 21 18.83 -14.23 -4.85
N LYS A 22 19.07 -12.98 -5.27
CA LYS A 22 20.28 -12.60 -6.02
C LYS A 22 21.57 -12.81 -5.21
N GLN A 23 21.47 -12.81 -3.88
CA GLN A 23 22.60 -13.03 -2.95
C GLN A 23 22.86 -14.52 -2.67
N LEU A 24 21.96 -15.41 -3.07
CA LEU A 24 22.10 -16.84 -2.84
C LEU A 24 23.17 -17.47 -3.74
N THR A 25 23.86 -18.48 -3.20
CA THR A 25 24.75 -19.34 -3.99
C THR A 25 23.97 -20.17 -5.01
N LYS A 26 24.67 -20.83 -5.94
CA LYS A 26 24.02 -21.69 -6.95
C LYS A 26 23.13 -22.76 -6.30
N ILE A 27 23.65 -23.48 -5.31
CA ILE A 27 22.90 -24.54 -4.63
C ILE A 27 21.71 -23.99 -3.84
N GLU A 28 21.87 -22.85 -3.18
CA GLU A 28 20.79 -22.16 -2.46
C GLU A 28 19.68 -21.71 -3.39
N LYS A 29 20.00 -21.18 -4.58
CA LYS A 29 19.01 -20.84 -5.61
C LYS A 29 18.22 -22.05 -6.07
N GLN A 30 18.87 -23.20 -6.24
CA GLN A 30 18.19 -24.43 -6.62
C GLN A 30 17.26 -24.94 -5.52
N ILE A 31 17.68 -24.87 -4.24
CA ILE A 31 16.82 -25.18 -3.09
C ILE A 31 15.62 -24.24 -3.07
N TYR A 32 15.87 -22.92 -3.11
CA TYR A 32 14.83 -21.88 -3.13
C TYR A 32 13.81 -22.14 -4.23
N THR A 33 14.26 -22.35 -5.48
CA THR A 33 13.36 -22.56 -6.62
C THR A 33 12.54 -23.85 -6.45
N THR A 34 13.15 -24.88 -5.88
CA THR A 34 12.46 -26.15 -5.59
C THR A 34 11.39 -25.97 -4.51
N LEU A 35 11.71 -25.29 -3.41
CA LEU A 35 10.75 -24.97 -2.36
C LEU A 35 9.62 -24.08 -2.89
N TYR A 36 9.93 -23.00 -3.62
CA TYR A 36 8.93 -22.12 -4.22
C TYR A 36 7.96 -22.88 -5.11
N HIS A 37 8.43 -23.70 -6.05
CA HIS A 37 7.53 -24.47 -6.92
C HIS A 37 6.75 -25.58 -6.20
N THR A 38 7.18 -25.99 -5.02
CA THR A 38 6.50 -27.04 -4.24
C THR A 38 5.44 -26.42 -3.33
N TYR A 39 5.71 -25.25 -2.77
CA TYR A 39 4.91 -24.62 -1.72
C TYR A 39 4.31 -23.27 -2.12
N CYS A 40 4.48 -22.79 -3.36
CA CYS A 40 3.87 -21.54 -3.81
C CYS A 40 2.36 -21.57 -3.62
N PHE A 41 1.79 -20.47 -3.14
CA PHE A 41 0.38 -20.41 -2.85
C PHE A 41 -0.46 -20.44 -4.13
N ASP A 42 -1.19 -21.53 -4.35
CA ASP A 42 -2.23 -21.56 -5.37
C ASP A 42 -3.44 -20.80 -4.85
N ILE A 43 -3.38 -19.47 -4.94
CA ILE A 43 -4.47 -18.57 -4.52
C ILE A 43 -5.76 -18.82 -5.31
N LYS A 44 -5.68 -19.37 -6.52
CA LYS A 44 -6.86 -19.65 -7.34
C LYS A 44 -7.68 -20.78 -6.73
N ASN A 45 -7.02 -21.86 -6.34
CA ASN A 45 -7.67 -23.04 -5.76
C ASN A 45 -7.63 -23.05 -4.22
N VAL A 46 -6.95 -22.09 -3.59
CA VAL A 46 -6.73 -21.98 -2.13
C VAL A 46 -6.06 -23.25 -1.59
N VAL A 47 -4.92 -23.61 -2.18
CA VAL A 47 -4.16 -24.80 -1.78
C VAL A 47 -2.90 -24.39 -1.04
N CYS A 48 -2.85 -24.76 0.24
CA CYS A 48 -1.68 -24.64 1.10
C CYS A 48 -1.00 -26.01 1.19
N ASN A 49 0.14 -26.20 0.52
CA ASN A 49 0.85 -27.47 0.55
C ASN A 49 1.62 -27.62 1.88
N THR A 50 1.41 -28.73 2.61
CA THR A 50 2.12 -29.09 3.84
C THR A 50 2.84 -30.44 3.73
N GLU A 51 2.87 -31.04 2.53
CA GLU A 51 3.53 -32.33 2.33
C GLU A 51 5.03 -32.24 2.64
N SER A 52 5.54 -33.23 3.39
CA SER A 52 6.98 -33.38 3.61
C SER A 52 7.66 -33.95 2.35
N ILE A 53 8.82 -33.41 2.01
CA ILE A 53 9.61 -33.81 0.84
C ILE A 53 11.03 -34.18 1.26
N ILE A 54 11.74 -34.93 0.41
CA ILE A 54 13.17 -35.15 0.53
C ILE A 54 13.84 -34.47 -0.67
N LEU A 55 14.55 -33.38 -0.42
CA LEU A 55 15.38 -32.73 -1.42
C LEU A 55 16.58 -33.61 -1.73
N VAL A 56 16.86 -33.82 -3.02
CA VAL A 56 17.96 -34.66 -3.49
C VAL A 56 18.85 -33.87 -4.44
N SER A 57 20.16 -33.91 -4.19
CA SER A 57 21.17 -33.29 -5.06
C SER A 57 22.40 -34.17 -5.23
N LYS A 58 23.07 -34.04 -6.38
CA LYS A 58 24.43 -34.56 -6.59
C LYS A 58 25.50 -33.57 -6.13
N ASP A 59 25.17 -32.28 -6.13
CA ASP A 59 26.02 -31.22 -5.62
C ASP A 59 25.96 -31.20 -4.09
N CYS A 60 27.07 -30.84 -3.45
CA CYS A 60 27.12 -30.71 -1.99
C CYS A 60 26.06 -29.72 -1.50
N MET A 61 25.21 -30.20 -0.59
CA MET A 61 24.11 -29.45 -0.01
C MET A 61 24.17 -29.60 1.50
N THR A 62 24.14 -28.48 2.21
CA THR A 62 24.17 -28.44 3.67
C THR A 62 22.87 -27.91 4.25
N ILE A 63 22.66 -28.15 5.55
CA ILE A 63 21.51 -27.59 6.25
C ILE A 63 21.53 -26.05 6.28
N GLU A 64 22.72 -25.44 6.29
CA GLU A 64 22.88 -23.98 6.23
C GLU A 64 22.42 -23.43 4.88
N ASN A 65 22.75 -24.10 3.77
CA ASN A 65 22.23 -23.72 2.45
C ASN A 65 20.70 -23.79 2.41
N PHE A 66 20.13 -24.83 3.05
CA PHE A 66 18.68 -24.97 3.16
C PHE A 66 18.06 -23.80 3.95
N TYR A 67 18.56 -23.50 5.14
CA TYR A 67 18.00 -22.41 5.97
C TYR A 67 18.13 -21.04 5.31
N ARG A 68 19.27 -20.75 4.65
CA ARG A 68 19.43 -19.50 3.88
C ARG A 68 18.40 -19.40 2.77
N ALA A 69 18.18 -20.48 2.03
CA ALA A 69 17.20 -20.53 0.94
C ALA A 69 15.75 -20.42 1.46
N SER A 70 15.40 -21.11 2.55
CA SER A 70 14.05 -21.10 3.10
C SER A 70 13.68 -19.76 3.73
N ILE A 71 14.59 -19.13 4.50
CA ILE A 71 14.38 -17.77 5.04
C ILE A 71 14.21 -16.76 3.90
N THR A 72 15.03 -16.88 2.85
CA THR A 72 14.92 -16.01 1.67
C THR A 72 13.55 -16.16 0.99
N LEU A 73 13.05 -17.39 0.89
CA LEU A 73 11.71 -17.66 0.37
C LEU A 73 10.63 -16.97 1.22
N SER A 74 10.68 -17.11 2.55
CA SER A 74 9.70 -16.49 3.45
C SER A 74 9.70 -14.95 3.38
N LEU A 75 10.87 -14.32 3.17
CA LEU A 75 10.98 -12.86 3.06
C LEU A 75 10.54 -12.32 1.68
N GLU A 76 10.73 -13.10 0.62
CA GLU A 76 10.36 -12.67 -0.75
C GLU A 76 8.91 -13.01 -1.12
N HIS A 77 8.42 -14.13 -0.59
CA HIS A 77 7.08 -14.69 -0.81
C HIS A 77 6.31 -14.87 0.50
N PRO A 78 6.06 -13.79 1.27
CA PRO A 78 5.31 -13.87 2.51
C PRO A 78 3.88 -14.41 2.34
N GLU A 79 3.34 -14.44 1.12
CA GLU A 79 2.08 -15.13 0.80
C GLU A 79 2.11 -16.65 1.10
N ILE A 80 3.30 -17.25 1.24
CA ILE A 80 3.49 -18.64 1.71
C ILE A 80 3.46 -18.65 3.25
N PHE A 81 2.38 -18.12 3.80
CA PHE A 81 2.32 -17.76 5.21
C PHE A 81 2.11 -18.95 6.15
N TRP A 82 1.62 -20.09 5.65
CA TRP A 82 1.35 -21.26 6.48
C TRP A 82 2.60 -22.12 6.74
N ALA A 83 3.72 -21.84 6.07
CA ALA A 83 4.88 -22.72 6.05
C ALA A 83 6.08 -22.14 6.80
N GLU A 84 6.47 -22.81 7.89
CA GLU A 84 7.81 -22.69 8.48
C GLU A 84 8.63 -23.92 8.10
N PHE A 85 9.74 -23.74 7.40
CA PHE A 85 10.50 -24.84 6.83
C PHE A 85 11.56 -25.36 7.81
N GLN A 86 11.41 -26.61 8.25
CA GLN A 86 12.44 -27.34 9.00
C GLN A 86 13.16 -28.31 8.10
N GLY A 87 14.49 -28.37 8.26
CA GLY A 87 15.33 -29.30 7.53
C GLY A 87 16.00 -30.28 8.49
N LEU A 88 15.90 -31.56 8.18
CA LEU A 88 16.66 -32.61 8.86
C LEU A 88 17.63 -33.22 7.86
N LEU A 89 18.92 -33.13 8.18
CA LEU A 89 19.96 -33.64 7.31
C LEU A 89 19.87 -35.17 7.27
N SER A 90 19.60 -35.69 6.07
CA SER A 90 19.49 -37.11 5.78
C SER A 90 20.81 -37.57 5.14
N LYS A 91 21.23 -38.80 5.43
CA LYS A 91 22.57 -39.34 5.13
C LYS A 91 22.98 -39.13 3.66
N GLN A 92 24.28 -38.97 3.46
CA GLN A 92 24.91 -39.18 2.16
C GLN A 92 24.80 -40.67 1.80
N GLU A 93 23.93 -40.99 0.85
CA GLU A 93 23.72 -42.36 0.34
C GLU A 93 23.94 -42.32 -1.17
N ASP A 94 24.72 -43.27 -1.70
CA ASP A 94 25.07 -43.37 -3.13
C ASP A 94 25.59 -42.07 -3.78
N GLY A 95 26.36 -41.27 -3.04
CA GLY A 95 26.95 -40.01 -3.54
C GLY A 95 25.94 -38.87 -3.73
N LYS A 96 24.72 -39.01 -3.21
CA LYS A 96 23.70 -37.95 -3.21
C LYS A 96 23.58 -37.33 -1.82
N TYR A 97 23.32 -36.03 -1.79
CA TYR A 97 22.99 -35.26 -0.59
C TYR A 97 21.49 -35.17 -0.46
N MET A 98 20.98 -35.44 0.75
CA MET A 98 19.54 -35.48 1.03
C MET A 98 19.19 -34.61 2.23
N ILE A 99 18.13 -33.81 2.11
CA ILE A 99 17.55 -33.07 3.22
C ILE A 99 16.07 -33.39 3.26
N GLU A 100 15.61 -33.96 4.38
CA GLU A 100 14.18 -34.08 4.64
C GLU A 100 13.65 -32.73 5.07
N VAL A 101 12.62 -32.25 4.38
CA VAL A 101 11.98 -30.96 4.61
C VAL A 101 10.60 -31.21 5.19
N HIS A 102 10.38 -30.65 6.36
CA HIS A 102 9.09 -30.60 7.03
C HIS A 102 8.58 -29.17 7.01
N VAL A 103 7.27 -29.04 6.92
CA VAL A 103 6.58 -27.77 7.12
C VAL A 103 5.99 -27.81 8.51
N ASP A 104 6.58 -27.05 9.42
CA ASP A 104 5.97 -26.79 10.72
C ASP A 104 4.83 -25.79 10.50
N GLU A 105 3.64 -26.20 10.94
CA GLU A 105 2.45 -25.39 10.86
C GLU A 105 2.51 -24.34 11.99
N LEU A 106 2.73 -23.07 11.63
CA LEU A 106 2.87 -21.95 12.58
C LEU A 106 1.70 -21.84 13.56
N TYR A 107 0.51 -22.36 13.20
CA TYR A 107 -0.66 -22.53 14.07
C TYR A 107 -1.66 -23.52 13.42
N ASN A 108 -2.64 -23.99 14.21
CA ASN A 108 -3.58 -25.08 13.88
C ASN A 108 -4.06 -25.10 12.40
N PRO A 109 -4.02 -26.26 11.71
CA PRO A 109 -4.34 -26.36 10.28
C PRO A 109 -5.78 -26.01 9.91
N VAL A 110 -6.72 -26.12 10.83
CA VAL A 110 -8.09 -25.62 10.62
C VAL A 110 -8.09 -24.10 10.48
N ILE A 111 -7.24 -23.41 11.24
CA ILE A 111 -7.21 -21.94 11.30
C ILE A 111 -6.49 -21.38 10.07
N PHE A 112 -5.29 -21.86 9.71
CA PHE A 112 -4.61 -21.30 8.54
C PHE A 112 -5.35 -21.59 7.23
N ASN A 113 -6.09 -22.71 7.13
CA ASN A 113 -6.94 -22.98 5.96
C ASN A 113 -8.12 -22.02 5.87
N ALA A 114 -8.72 -21.63 7.01
CA ALA A 114 -9.73 -20.58 7.05
C ALA A 114 -9.13 -19.22 6.65
N ASP A 115 -7.94 -18.90 7.16
CA ASP A 115 -7.21 -17.69 6.77
C ASP A 115 -6.84 -17.69 5.30
N ALA A 116 -6.48 -18.83 4.69
CA ALA A 116 -6.17 -18.91 3.27
C ALA A 116 -7.40 -18.61 2.38
N LEU A 117 -8.59 -19.04 2.80
CA LEU A 117 -9.82 -18.74 2.10
C LEU A 117 -10.16 -17.24 2.18
N GLU A 118 -10.04 -16.66 3.38
CA GLU A 118 -10.26 -15.23 3.60
C GLU A 118 -9.16 -14.36 2.99
N TYR A 119 -7.92 -14.86 2.91
CA TYR A 119 -6.80 -14.21 2.24
C TYR A 119 -7.17 -13.91 0.80
N LYS A 120 -7.63 -14.92 0.05
CA LYS A 120 -7.99 -14.75 -1.37
C LYS A 120 -9.05 -13.66 -1.53
N ARG A 121 -10.10 -13.70 -0.72
CA ARG A 121 -11.19 -12.72 -0.75
C ARG A 121 -10.67 -11.32 -0.44
N SER A 122 -10.01 -11.17 0.71
CA SER A 122 -9.48 -9.90 1.19
C SER A 122 -8.45 -9.30 0.24
N TYR A 123 -7.56 -10.12 -0.30
CA TYR A 123 -6.57 -9.71 -1.28
C TYR A 123 -7.24 -9.13 -2.53
N ASN A 124 -8.18 -9.85 -3.13
CA ASN A 124 -8.91 -9.36 -4.31
C ASN A 124 -9.71 -8.08 -4.02
N GLU A 125 -10.35 -7.98 -2.85
CA GLU A 125 -11.06 -6.76 -2.43
C GLU A 125 -10.11 -5.56 -2.32
N ILE A 126 -8.90 -5.75 -1.79
CA ILE A 126 -7.88 -4.69 -1.70
C ILE A 126 -7.40 -4.31 -3.09
N LEU A 127 -7.10 -5.28 -3.94
CA LEU A 127 -6.65 -5.03 -5.32
C LEU A 127 -7.69 -4.24 -6.11
N GLU A 128 -8.98 -4.57 -6.01
CA GLU A 128 -10.03 -3.79 -6.66
C GLU A 128 -10.10 -2.35 -6.12
N LYS A 129 -9.93 -2.16 -4.80
CA LYS A 129 -9.88 -0.81 -4.20
C LYS A 129 -8.64 -0.02 -4.63
N LEU A 130 -7.51 -0.68 -4.85
CA LEU A 130 -6.24 -0.06 -5.23
C LEU A 130 -5.98 -0.05 -6.73
N LYS A 131 -6.77 -0.72 -7.56
CA LYS A 131 -6.64 -0.83 -9.03
C LYS A 131 -6.28 0.47 -9.74
N TYR A 132 -6.79 1.57 -9.24
CA TYR A 132 -6.50 2.90 -9.78
C TYR A 132 -5.04 3.33 -9.73
N ILE A 133 -4.20 2.73 -8.89
CA ILE A 133 -2.79 3.10 -8.75
C ILE A 133 -1.92 2.46 -9.82
N GLU A 134 -2.43 1.47 -10.57
CA GLU A 134 -1.72 0.77 -11.65
C GLU A 134 -0.94 1.69 -12.62
N PRO A 135 -1.52 2.77 -13.19
CA PRO A 135 -0.83 3.63 -14.15
C PRO A 135 0.21 4.57 -13.51
N TYR A 136 0.31 4.61 -12.17
CA TYR A 136 1.18 5.57 -11.50
C TYR A 136 2.60 5.03 -11.28
N PRO A 137 3.61 5.92 -11.25
CA PRO A 137 4.96 5.58 -10.81
C PRO A 137 5.05 4.97 -9.40
N ALA A 138 6.14 4.27 -9.09
CA ALA A 138 6.32 3.51 -7.85
C ALA A 138 6.08 4.32 -6.57
N GLN A 139 6.61 5.55 -6.46
CA GLN A 139 6.46 6.41 -5.27
C GLN A 139 5.00 6.66 -4.89
N TYR A 140 4.13 6.73 -5.90
CA TYR A 140 2.72 7.02 -5.76
C TYR A 140 1.92 5.80 -5.34
N LYS A 141 2.25 4.65 -5.93
CA LYS A 141 1.71 3.36 -5.53
C LYS A 141 2.07 3.06 -4.07
N ILE A 142 3.34 3.27 -3.68
CA ILE A 142 3.82 3.09 -2.30
C ILE A 142 3.01 3.95 -1.32
N TYR A 143 2.82 5.23 -1.62
CA TYR A 143 2.03 6.13 -0.77
C TYR A 143 0.59 5.63 -0.60
N ALA A 144 -0.09 5.31 -1.69
CA ALA A 144 -1.47 4.83 -1.66
C ALA A 144 -1.63 3.50 -0.90
N ILE A 145 -0.72 2.54 -1.12
CA ILE A 145 -0.66 1.27 -0.38
C ILE A 145 -0.49 1.55 1.12
N THR A 146 0.48 2.41 1.47
CA THR A 146 0.78 2.74 2.87
C THR A 146 -0.44 3.37 3.54
N VAL A 147 -1.01 4.42 2.95
CA VAL A 147 -2.19 5.10 3.50
C VAL A 147 -3.38 4.14 3.63
N PHE A 148 -3.59 3.27 2.64
CA PHE A 148 -4.63 2.26 2.71
C PHE A 148 -4.45 1.32 3.91
N ILE A 149 -3.22 0.85 4.13
CA ILE A 149 -2.89 -0.03 5.26
C ILE A 149 -3.13 0.69 6.59
N LEU A 150 -2.55 1.89 6.75
CA LEU A 150 -2.66 2.67 7.99
C LEU A 150 -4.12 2.96 8.40
N ARG A 151 -5.05 2.99 7.43
CA ARG A 151 -6.47 3.29 7.67
C ARG A 151 -7.35 2.05 7.81
N THR A 152 -6.90 0.92 7.27
CA THR A 152 -7.70 -0.30 7.22
C THR A 152 -7.31 -1.30 8.30
N PHE A 153 -6.02 -1.32 8.68
CA PHE A 153 -5.48 -2.33 9.58
C PHE A 153 -5.14 -1.75 10.94
N VAL A 154 -5.42 -2.51 11.99
CA VAL A 154 -5.12 -2.14 13.38
C VAL A 154 -3.81 -2.77 13.81
N TYR A 155 -2.92 -1.97 14.42
CA TYR A 155 -1.70 -2.50 15.00
C TYR A 155 -2.00 -3.28 16.29
N ARG A 156 -1.56 -4.54 16.34
CA ARG A 156 -1.71 -5.42 17.50
C ARG A 156 -0.46 -6.29 17.68
N SER A 157 0.25 -6.08 18.79
CA SER A 157 1.45 -6.85 19.16
C SER A 157 1.19 -8.06 20.06
N TRP A 158 -0.06 -8.39 20.36
CA TRP A 158 -0.43 -9.45 21.32
C TRP A 158 -1.35 -10.47 20.65
N SER A 159 -1.17 -11.75 20.93
CA SER A 159 -2.00 -12.83 20.38
C SER A 159 -3.32 -13.01 21.14
N TYR A 160 -4.37 -13.44 20.44
CA TYR A 160 -5.60 -13.90 21.08
C TYR A 160 -5.51 -15.34 21.63
N ILE A 161 -4.59 -16.15 21.10
CA ILE A 161 -4.51 -17.59 21.35
C ILE A 161 -3.78 -17.86 22.67
N ASP A 162 -2.63 -17.24 22.92
CA ASP A 162 -1.87 -17.47 24.16
C ASP A 162 -1.67 -16.24 25.06
N LYS A 163 -2.27 -15.08 24.72
CA LYS A 163 -2.10 -13.80 25.45
C LYS A 163 -0.65 -13.36 25.67
N ALA A 164 0.31 -13.96 24.98
CA ALA A 164 1.70 -13.55 24.97
C ALA A 164 1.95 -12.49 23.88
N LYS A 165 3.01 -11.72 24.08
CA LYS A 165 3.47 -10.70 23.13
C LYS A 165 4.15 -11.40 21.95
N ASP A 166 3.96 -10.87 20.74
CA ASP A 166 4.74 -11.25 19.57
C ASP A 166 4.61 -12.74 19.16
N ILE A 167 3.43 -13.35 19.31
CA ILE A 167 3.15 -14.74 18.88
C ILE A 167 2.65 -14.81 17.44
N GLY A 168 2.91 -15.96 16.82
CA GLY A 168 3.07 -16.18 15.39
C GLY A 168 1.92 -15.75 14.48
N GLU A 169 0.67 -15.74 14.93
CA GLU A 169 -0.43 -15.40 14.03
C GLU A 169 -0.44 -13.91 13.67
N THR A 170 -0.12 -13.00 14.61
CA THR A 170 -0.09 -11.55 14.31
C THR A 170 1.06 -11.14 13.38
N GLN A 171 2.07 -11.99 13.27
CA GLN A 171 3.23 -11.81 12.39
C GLN A 171 2.92 -12.26 10.94
N ASN A 172 1.78 -12.89 10.72
CA ASN A 172 1.45 -13.62 9.51
C ASN A 172 0.52 -12.82 8.58
N VAL A 173 0.85 -12.69 7.29
CA VAL A 173 0.03 -11.93 6.33
C VAL A 173 -1.37 -12.55 6.10
N GLY A 174 -1.49 -13.87 6.22
CA GLY A 174 -2.77 -14.60 6.23
C GLY A 174 -3.73 -14.04 7.26
N TYR A 175 -3.27 -14.03 8.51
CA TYR A 175 -4.00 -13.47 9.64
C TYR A 175 -4.29 -11.97 9.48
N VAL A 176 -3.28 -11.18 9.08
CA VAL A 176 -3.44 -9.74 8.89
C VAL A 176 -4.55 -9.44 7.88
N LEU A 177 -4.58 -10.17 6.77
CA LEU A 177 -5.61 -9.98 5.75
C LEU A 177 -6.99 -10.43 6.20
N SER A 178 -7.11 -11.57 6.90
CA SER A 178 -8.40 -12.11 7.34
C SER A 178 -9.02 -11.31 8.49
N HIS A 179 -8.20 -10.79 9.42
CA HIS A 179 -8.68 -10.11 10.64
C HIS A 179 -8.55 -8.59 10.60
N LYS A 180 -7.84 -8.03 9.61
CA LYS A 180 -7.54 -6.59 9.51
C LYS A 180 -6.75 -6.04 10.70
N GLU A 181 -5.90 -6.87 11.30
CA GLU A 181 -5.04 -6.49 12.42
C GLU A 181 -3.77 -7.33 12.46
N GLY A 182 -2.66 -6.77 12.94
CA GLY A 182 -1.37 -7.46 12.98
C GLY A 182 -0.26 -6.62 13.61
N CYS A 183 0.89 -7.24 13.85
CA CYS A 183 2.07 -6.56 14.37
C CYS A 183 3.01 -6.11 13.24
N CYS A 184 4.22 -5.67 13.57
CA CYS A 184 5.18 -5.14 12.61
C CYS A 184 5.48 -6.14 11.47
N ALA A 185 5.72 -7.41 11.79
CA ALA A 185 6.03 -8.44 10.80
C ALA A 185 4.88 -8.72 9.83
N GLY A 186 3.64 -8.82 10.33
CA GLY A 186 2.48 -9.07 9.49
C GLY A 186 2.16 -7.90 8.55
N ILE A 187 2.31 -6.66 9.04
CA ILE A 187 2.12 -5.44 8.23
C ILE A 187 3.24 -5.29 7.18
N ALA A 188 4.49 -5.54 7.54
CA ALA A 188 5.61 -5.50 6.59
C ALA A 188 5.45 -6.55 5.48
N SER A 189 4.97 -7.74 5.84
CA SER A 189 4.62 -8.81 4.92
C SER A 189 3.50 -8.40 3.96
N LEU A 190 2.43 -7.76 4.47
CA LEU A 190 1.35 -7.24 3.62
C LEU A 190 1.84 -6.18 2.62
N ILE A 191 2.71 -5.25 3.05
CA ILE A 191 3.31 -4.28 2.14
C ILE A 191 4.12 -4.97 1.05
N LYS A 192 4.92 -5.98 1.40
CA LYS A 192 5.70 -6.76 0.44
C LYS A 192 4.79 -7.46 -0.58
N VAL A 193 3.71 -8.11 -0.15
CA VAL A 193 2.71 -8.73 -1.05
C VAL A 193 2.13 -7.70 -2.03
N LEU A 194 1.69 -6.53 -1.53
CA LEU A 194 1.09 -5.50 -2.39
C LEU A 194 2.12 -4.84 -3.31
N CYS A 195 3.36 -4.62 -2.84
CA CYS A 195 4.43 -4.11 -3.67
C CYS A 195 4.82 -5.10 -4.78
N ASN A 196 4.86 -6.41 -4.47
CA ASN A 196 5.08 -7.46 -5.47
C ASN A 196 4.01 -7.41 -6.56
N HIS A 197 2.73 -7.28 -6.19
CA HIS A 197 1.62 -7.16 -7.15
C HIS A 197 1.80 -5.98 -8.12
N TYR A 198 2.26 -4.83 -7.62
CA TYR A 198 2.42 -3.62 -8.43
C TYR A 198 3.81 -3.46 -9.05
N GLU A 199 4.63 -4.52 -9.00
CA GLU A 199 6.00 -4.56 -9.54
C GLU A 199 6.92 -3.48 -8.94
N ILE A 200 6.74 -3.20 -7.65
CA ILE A 200 7.54 -2.24 -6.89
C ILE A 200 8.65 -3.00 -6.16
N PRO A 201 9.94 -2.71 -6.41
CA PRO A 201 11.01 -3.34 -5.66
C PRO A 201 10.88 -2.98 -4.18
N CYS A 202 10.69 -4.02 -3.37
CA CYS A 202 10.41 -3.93 -1.96
C CYS A 202 11.06 -5.11 -1.26
N VAL A 203 11.72 -4.86 -0.14
CA VAL A 203 12.32 -5.90 0.71
C VAL A 203 11.75 -5.77 2.12
N ILE A 204 11.61 -6.91 2.80
CA ILE A 204 11.30 -6.96 4.23
C ILE A 204 12.63 -6.89 4.98
N VAL A 205 12.77 -5.93 5.89
CA VAL A 205 13.94 -5.78 6.75
C VAL A 205 13.52 -6.03 8.18
N CYS A 206 14.30 -6.80 8.92
CA CYS A 206 14.06 -7.07 10.34
C CYS A 206 15.27 -6.73 11.22
N SER A 207 14.96 -6.48 12.47
CA SER A 207 15.86 -6.33 13.61
C SER A 207 15.38 -7.26 14.72
N GLU A 208 16.02 -7.22 15.89
CA GLU A 208 15.67 -8.09 17.02
C GLU A 208 14.21 -7.93 17.48
N ASP A 209 13.68 -6.69 17.46
CA ASP A 209 12.35 -6.37 18.00
C ASP A 209 11.41 -5.72 16.97
N HIS A 210 11.84 -5.57 15.72
CA HIS A 210 11.07 -4.83 14.71
C HIS A 210 11.24 -5.35 13.28
N MET A 211 10.20 -5.18 12.45
CA MET A 211 10.22 -5.49 11.03
C MET A 211 9.52 -4.39 10.22
N TRP A 212 10.17 -3.95 9.14
CA TRP A 212 9.71 -2.87 8.25
C TRP A 212 10.02 -3.22 6.79
N ASN A 213 9.77 -2.28 5.87
CA ASN A 213 10.11 -2.45 4.46
C ASN A 213 11.14 -1.42 4.00
N GLU A 214 11.95 -1.78 3.01
CA GLU A 214 12.65 -0.81 2.18
C GLU A 214 12.16 -0.95 0.74
N VAL A 215 11.94 0.19 0.08
CA VAL A 215 11.37 0.25 -1.27
C VAL A 215 12.30 1.02 -2.21
N GLN A 216 12.40 0.57 -3.46
CA GLN A 216 13.25 1.23 -4.46
C GLN A 216 12.44 2.17 -5.36
N ILE A 217 12.87 3.42 -5.45
CA ILE A 217 12.31 4.43 -6.36
C ILE A 217 13.48 5.01 -7.15
N ASN A 218 13.41 4.94 -8.49
CA ASN A 218 14.43 5.46 -9.41
C ASN A 218 15.86 4.98 -9.06
N GLY A 219 16.00 3.70 -8.73
CA GLY A 219 17.28 3.07 -8.41
C GLY A 219 17.83 3.36 -7.00
N LYS A 220 17.12 4.15 -6.18
CA LYS A 220 17.48 4.44 -4.79
C LYS A 220 16.52 3.75 -3.83
N TRP A 221 17.04 3.25 -2.72
CA TRP A 221 16.25 2.60 -1.68
C TRP A 221 15.85 3.59 -0.59
N TYR A 222 14.65 3.38 -0.05
CA TYR A 222 14.06 4.23 0.97
C TYR A 222 13.39 3.38 2.04
N LEU A 223 13.56 3.77 3.29
CA LEU A 223 12.89 3.17 4.42
C LEU A 223 11.39 3.49 4.38
N LEU A 224 10.58 2.44 4.52
CA LEU A 224 9.13 2.47 4.62
C LEU A 224 8.70 1.66 5.84
N ASP A 225 8.36 2.39 6.91
CA ASP A 225 7.78 1.78 8.10
C ASP A 225 6.33 2.25 8.29
N ALA A 226 5.39 1.33 8.04
CA ALA A 226 3.95 1.55 8.18
C ALA A 226 3.38 1.00 9.51
N THR A 227 4.25 0.67 10.46
CA THR A 227 3.88 0.09 11.75
C THR A 227 3.78 1.08 12.93
N PRO A 228 4.15 2.39 12.87
CA PRO A 228 4.24 3.20 14.08
C PRO A 228 2.86 3.66 14.56
N PHE A 229 2.10 2.78 15.21
CA PHE A 229 0.89 3.14 15.93
C PHE A 229 0.85 2.55 17.34
N GLU A 230 0.89 3.45 18.32
CA GLU A 230 0.17 3.20 19.56
C GLU A 230 -1.27 3.70 19.40
N LEU A 231 -2.22 2.91 19.92
CA LEU A 231 -3.64 3.24 20.00
C LEU A 231 -3.87 4.68 20.52
N GLY A 232 -4.64 5.47 19.78
CA GLY A 232 -5.25 6.70 20.30
C GLY A 232 -4.43 8.01 20.19
N LYS A 233 -3.31 8.05 19.46
CA LYS A 233 -2.62 9.32 19.16
C LYS A 233 -2.45 9.53 17.66
N LYS A 234 -2.94 10.67 17.14
CA LYS A 234 -2.61 11.17 15.80
C LYS A 234 -1.09 11.17 15.65
N LYS A 235 -0.52 10.29 14.82
CA LYS A 235 0.93 10.26 14.57
C LYS A 235 1.20 10.39 13.08
N LYS A 236 2.14 11.28 12.76
CA LYS A 236 2.69 11.53 11.42
C LYS A 236 3.37 10.25 10.92
N LEU A 237 3.44 10.07 9.60
CA LEU A 237 4.32 9.11 8.92
C LEU A 237 5.79 9.48 9.23
N LEU A 238 6.28 9.03 10.39
CA LEU A 238 7.60 9.39 10.93
C LEU A 238 8.76 8.81 10.11
N HIS A 239 8.52 7.69 9.43
CA HIS A 239 9.53 6.85 8.77
C HIS A 239 9.05 6.42 7.36
N PHE A 240 8.53 7.39 6.59
CA PHE A 240 8.02 7.17 5.24
C PHE A 240 8.95 7.77 4.21
N LEU A 241 9.47 6.91 3.32
CA LEU A 241 10.41 7.25 2.26
C LEU A 241 11.62 8.06 2.77
N GLN A 242 12.13 7.66 3.94
CA GLN A 242 13.38 8.21 4.46
C GLN A 242 14.54 7.59 3.69
N GLY A 243 15.24 8.43 2.94
CA GLY A 243 16.45 8.03 2.23
C GLY A 243 17.61 7.96 3.21
N GLU A 244 18.32 6.85 3.15
CA GLU A 244 19.60 6.69 3.80
C GLU A 244 20.54 6.06 2.76
N GLU A 245 21.82 6.39 2.82
CA GLU A 245 22.85 5.81 1.96
C GLU A 245 23.13 4.33 2.34
N THR A 246 22.11 3.48 2.56
CA THR A 246 22.23 2.26 3.39
C THR A 246 22.17 0.89 2.73
N ILE A 247 22.05 0.75 1.40
CA ILE A 247 22.13 -0.59 0.77
C ILE A 247 23.43 -0.79 0.00
N GLN A 248 24.57 -0.51 0.62
CA GLN A 248 25.84 -1.02 0.08
C GLN A 248 26.67 -1.86 1.05
N ASN A 249 26.44 -1.81 2.37
CA ASN A 249 27.36 -2.49 3.30
C ASN A 249 26.74 -3.20 4.53
N LYS A 250 25.41 -3.21 4.74
CA LYS A 250 24.84 -3.66 6.03
C LYS A 250 23.95 -4.91 6.03
N TYR A 251 23.43 -5.39 4.90
CA TYR A 251 22.38 -6.43 4.89
C TYR A 251 22.73 -7.63 4.01
N THR A 252 23.75 -8.39 4.41
CA THR A 252 23.94 -9.78 3.94
C THR A 252 23.01 -10.71 4.72
N ILE A 253 22.45 -11.71 4.03
CA ILE A 253 21.53 -12.73 4.60
C ILE A 253 22.08 -13.36 5.90
N GLU A 254 23.41 -13.47 6.02
CA GLU A 254 24.13 -14.00 7.18
C GLU A 254 23.90 -13.23 8.50
N LYS A 255 23.37 -12.00 8.46
CA LYS A 255 23.07 -11.19 9.66
C LYS A 255 21.59 -11.12 10.04
N LEU A 256 20.70 -11.78 9.30
CA LEU A 256 19.26 -11.83 9.61
C LEU A 256 18.93 -12.76 10.79
N CYS A 257 19.92 -13.53 11.28
CA CYS A 257 19.81 -14.31 12.51
C CYS A 257 21.06 -14.07 13.37
N TYR A 258 20.84 -13.49 14.55
CA TYR A 258 21.81 -13.29 15.65
C TYR A 258 22.86 -12.18 15.45
N ASP A 259 22.63 -11.12 16.22
CA ASP A 259 23.62 -10.26 16.89
C ASP A 259 24.08 -8.93 16.24
N THR A 260 23.41 -7.89 16.74
CA THR A 260 23.82 -6.53 17.13
C THR A 260 24.97 -5.79 16.43
N THR A 261 24.66 -4.58 15.94
CA THR A 261 25.04 -3.30 16.57
C THR A 261 24.94 -2.15 15.55
N SER A 262 24.38 -1.03 16.01
CA SER A 262 24.38 0.31 15.39
C SER A 262 23.31 0.65 14.33
N ALA A 263 22.10 0.93 14.83
CA ALA A 263 21.29 2.05 14.33
C ALA A 263 20.93 3.01 15.49
N SER A 264 21.87 3.27 16.39
CA SER A 264 21.81 4.40 17.33
C SER A 264 22.65 5.55 16.81
N LYS A 265 22.32 6.10 15.64
CA LYS A 265 22.77 7.44 15.27
C LYS A 265 21.63 8.24 14.67
N LYS A 266 21.38 9.35 15.36
CA LYS A 266 20.49 10.45 15.03
C LYS A 266 21.11 11.18 13.84
N GLU A 267 21.00 10.61 12.65
CA GLU A 267 21.47 11.24 11.41
C GLU A 267 20.26 11.66 10.57
N ILE A 268 20.34 12.88 10.06
CA ILE A 268 19.26 13.56 9.36
C ILE A 268 19.05 12.80 8.04
N PHE A 269 17.99 11.98 7.98
CA PHE A 269 17.63 11.25 6.77
C PHE A 269 17.32 12.22 5.63
N ASN A 270 17.82 11.90 4.43
CA ASN A 270 17.41 12.58 3.21
C ASN A 270 15.97 12.15 2.89
N GLU A 271 14.98 12.92 3.33
CA GLU A 271 13.58 12.67 3.01
C GLU A 271 13.35 12.77 1.49
N TYR A 272 12.70 11.77 0.86
CA TYR A 272 12.15 11.97 -0.47
C TYR A 272 11.19 13.16 -0.41
N PRO A 273 11.28 14.14 -1.34
CA PRO A 273 10.77 15.48 -1.09
C PRO A 273 9.29 15.50 -0.66
N ASN A 274 9.07 15.95 0.59
CA ASN A 274 7.86 16.61 1.11
C ASN A 274 6.48 15.92 1.01
N ILE A 275 6.39 14.59 0.88
CA ILE A 275 5.09 13.88 1.03
C ILE A 275 4.74 13.65 2.52
N ALA A 276 5.72 13.35 3.38
CA ALA A 276 5.50 12.94 4.77
C ALA A 276 5.24 14.10 5.77
N LYS A 277 5.67 15.32 5.46
CA LYS A 277 5.63 16.49 6.38
C LYS A 277 4.35 17.30 6.34
N ARG A 278 3.47 17.08 5.37
CA ARG A 278 2.21 17.82 5.26
C ARG A 278 1.19 17.18 6.20
N ASN A 279 1.02 17.79 7.39
CA ASN A 279 -0.18 17.57 8.18
C ASN A 279 -1.38 17.73 7.23
N PHE A 280 -2.16 16.66 7.04
CA PHE A 280 -3.43 16.73 6.33
C PHE A 280 -4.23 17.91 6.87
N PRO A 281 -4.43 18.98 6.09
CA PRO A 281 -5.17 20.12 6.59
C PRO A 281 -6.61 19.67 6.78
N CYS A 282 -7.04 19.65 8.04
CA CYS A 282 -8.37 19.26 8.51
C CYS A 282 -9.52 20.16 8.02
N TRP A 283 -9.33 20.93 6.95
CA TRP A 283 -10.33 21.86 6.40
C TRP A 283 -10.72 21.59 4.95
N ILE A 284 -10.21 20.53 4.31
CA ILE A 284 -10.83 20.00 3.07
C ILE A 284 -12.26 19.49 3.35
N GLU A 285 -12.63 19.28 4.62
CA GLU A 285 -13.98 18.95 5.06
C GLU A 285 -14.70 20.15 5.71
N LYS A 286 -14.62 21.34 5.12
CA LYS A 286 -15.52 22.42 5.54
C LYS A 286 -16.90 22.14 4.95
N ASN A 287 -17.90 21.89 5.79
CA ASN A 287 -19.28 21.80 5.34
C ASN A 287 -19.65 23.03 4.48
N GLY A 288 -20.11 22.79 3.24
CA GLY A 288 -20.58 23.83 2.34
C GLY A 288 -19.59 24.30 1.26
N VAL A 289 -18.50 23.59 1.00
CA VAL A 289 -17.66 23.79 -0.20
C VAL A 289 -17.51 22.50 -1.02
N SER A 290 -17.26 22.64 -2.32
CA SER A 290 -16.96 21.51 -3.21
C SER A 290 -15.59 20.89 -2.90
N LYS A 291 -15.33 19.71 -3.46
CA LYS A 291 -13.96 19.18 -3.50
C LYS A 291 -13.06 20.13 -4.33
N PRO A 292 -11.79 20.30 -3.96
CA PRO A 292 -10.92 21.28 -4.61
C PRO A 292 -10.38 20.77 -5.96
N VAL A 293 -10.42 21.59 -7.00
CA VAL A 293 -9.85 21.31 -8.33
C VAL A 293 -8.56 22.10 -8.54
N ILE A 294 -7.70 21.64 -9.46
CA ILE A 294 -6.58 22.44 -9.93
C ILE A 294 -7.14 23.50 -10.88
N TYR A 295 -6.87 24.76 -10.56
CA TYR A 295 -7.26 25.93 -11.34
C TYR A 295 -6.00 26.63 -11.86
N GLN A 296 -6.06 27.26 -13.03
CA GLN A 296 -4.95 28.04 -13.58
C GLN A 296 -5.38 29.46 -13.92
N GLU A 297 -4.60 30.43 -13.46
CA GLU A 297 -4.78 31.84 -13.76
C GLU A 297 -3.42 32.47 -14.04
N ASN A 298 -3.32 33.23 -15.13
CA ASN A 298 -2.08 33.92 -15.52
C ASN A 298 -0.85 33.01 -15.54
N GLY A 299 -1.02 31.76 -16.02
CA GLY A 299 0.04 30.76 -16.10
C GLY A 299 0.45 30.12 -14.78
N LYS A 300 -0.17 30.49 -13.65
CA LYS A 300 0.08 29.91 -12.33
C LYS A 300 -1.06 28.99 -11.92
N TYR A 301 -0.72 27.90 -11.24
CA TYR A 301 -1.68 26.94 -10.73
C TYR A 301 -2.06 27.24 -9.28
N PHE A 302 -3.31 26.95 -8.95
CA PHE A 302 -3.91 27.11 -7.64
C PHE A 302 -4.83 25.93 -7.35
N LEU A 303 -5.24 25.78 -6.10
CA LEU A 303 -6.45 25.05 -5.77
C LEU A 303 -7.65 25.99 -5.85
N ALA A 304 -8.76 25.50 -6.37
CA ALA A 304 -10.02 26.23 -6.34
C ALA A 304 -11.19 25.34 -5.92
N GLN A 305 -12.17 25.92 -5.23
CA GLN A 305 -13.39 25.24 -4.81
C GLN A 305 -14.57 26.20 -4.86
N PHE A 306 -15.76 25.73 -5.20
CA PHE A 306 -16.95 26.58 -5.18
C PHE A 306 -17.74 26.38 -3.88
N VAL A 307 -18.37 27.45 -3.39
CA VAL A 307 -19.20 27.43 -2.19
C VAL A 307 -20.59 26.94 -2.56
N ILE A 308 -21.03 25.88 -1.89
CA ILE A 308 -22.35 25.28 -2.13
C ILE A 308 -23.42 26.17 -1.49
N PRO A 309 -24.41 26.64 -2.27
CA PRO A 309 -25.47 27.47 -1.72
C PRO A 309 -26.27 26.73 -0.65
N SER A 310 -26.55 27.41 0.45
CA SER A 310 -27.45 26.92 1.51
C SER A 310 -28.93 26.92 1.07
N PHE A 311 -29.26 27.63 0.00
CA PHE A 311 -30.61 27.76 -0.55
C PHE A 311 -30.87 26.66 -1.58
N TRP A 312 -31.93 25.89 -1.35
CA TRP A 312 -32.40 24.83 -2.23
C TRP A 312 -33.88 25.00 -2.53
N GLU A 313 -34.30 24.48 -3.68
CA GLU A 313 -35.70 24.40 -4.07
C GLU A 313 -36.11 22.94 -4.21
N LYS A 314 -37.35 22.63 -3.81
CA LYS A 314 -37.97 21.32 -4.03
C LYS A 314 -39.10 21.49 -5.05
N ASN A 315 -39.06 20.72 -6.13
CA ASN A 315 -40.15 20.75 -7.10
C ASN A 315 -41.34 19.88 -6.64
N SER A 316 -42.43 19.92 -7.40
CA SER A 316 -43.67 19.16 -7.15
C SER A 316 -43.47 17.63 -7.15
N LEU A 317 -42.42 17.15 -7.83
CA LEU A 317 -42.03 15.72 -7.88
C LEU A 317 -41.13 15.30 -6.71
N GLY A 318 -40.79 16.24 -5.83
CA GLY A 318 -39.97 16.01 -4.66
C GLY A 318 -38.47 15.96 -4.90
N GLU A 319 -38.02 16.39 -6.08
CA GLU A 319 -36.61 16.52 -6.43
C GLU A 319 -36.04 17.83 -5.86
N TYR A 320 -34.75 17.81 -5.49
CA TYR A 320 -34.06 18.94 -4.91
C TYR A 320 -33.13 19.59 -5.92
N TYR A 321 -33.05 20.92 -5.88
CA TYR A 321 -32.20 21.72 -6.75
C TYR A 321 -31.43 22.74 -5.95
N ILE A 322 -30.16 22.95 -6.29
CA ILE A 322 -29.35 24.06 -5.81
C ILE A 322 -29.17 25.09 -6.91
N PHE A 323 -29.02 26.35 -6.51
CA PHE A 323 -28.63 27.41 -7.44
C PHE A 323 -27.17 27.24 -7.86
N ARG A 324 -26.82 27.85 -8.99
CA ARG A 324 -25.42 28.05 -9.38
C ARG A 324 -24.61 28.69 -8.24
N PRO A 325 -23.38 28.21 -7.95
CA PRO A 325 -22.52 28.83 -6.95
C PRO A 325 -22.28 30.31 -7.26
N ARG A 326 -22.47 31.15 -6.25
CA ARG A 326 -22.27 32.60 -6.33
C ARG A 326 -20.90 33.05 -5.83
N GLN A 327 -20.16 32.12 -5.24
CA GLN A 327 -18.83 32.35 -4.70
C GLN A 327 -17.96 31.12 -4.91
N TRP A 328 -16.68 31.36 -5.13
CA TRP A 328 -15.63 30.35 -5.14
C TRP A 328 -14.39 30.87 -4.44
N GLU A 329 -13.51 29.96 -4.06
CA GLU A 329 -12.32 30.20 -3.25
C GLU A 329 -11.10 29.77 -4.04
N VAL A 330 -10.03 30.57 -3.96
CA VAL A 330 -8.70 30.25 -4.50
C VAL A 330 -7.74 30.07 -3.35
N VAL A 331 -6.95 29.01 -3.41
CA VAL A 331 -6.11 28.52 -2.33
C VAL A 331 -4.71 28.26 -2.86
N ASP A 332 -3.71 28.56 -2.04
CA ASP A 332 -2.32 28.30 -2.34
C ASP A 332 -2.02 26.80 -2.41
N LEU A 333 -1.25 26.34 -3.40
CA LEU A 333 -0.93 24.92 -3.55
C LEU A 333 0.01 24.39 -2.46
N GLN A 334 0.89 25.24 -1.92
CA GLN A 334 1.97 24.84 -1.02
C GLN A 334 1.58 25.00 0.45
N THR A 335 1.11 26.18 0.84
CA THR A 335 0.68 26.47 2.22
C THR A 335 -0.74 25.96 2.48
N ARG A 336 -1.52 25.78 1.41
CA ARG A 336 -2.94 25.46 1.48
C ARG A 336 -3.74 26.56 2.20
N GLU A 337 -3.25 27.79 2.19
CA GLU A 337 -3.97 28.92 2.76
C GLU A 337 -4.93 29.53 1.74
N LEU A 338 -6.08 29.99 2.22
CA LEU A 338 -7.03 30.74 1.40
C LEU A 338 -6.38 32.03 0.91
N ILE A 339 -6.23 32.17 -0.41
CA ILE A 339 -5.71 33.38 -1.05
C ILE A 339 -6.85 34.38 -1.26
N SER A 340 -7.98 33.94 -1.80
CA SER A 340 -9.08 34.84 -2.13
C SER A 340 -10.44 34.15 -2.16
N LYS A 341 -11.49 34.92 -1.85
CA LYS A 341 -12.89 34.57 -2.12
C LYS A 341 -13.39 35.44 -3.26
N ARG A 342 -13.99 34.83 -4.26
CA ARG A 342 -14.38 35.48 -5.51
C ARG A 342 -15.87 35.32 -5.73
N ALA A 343 -16.57 36.43 -5.91
CA ALA A 343 -17.97 36.42 -6.31
C ALA A 343 -18.06 36.10 -7.80
N THR A 344 -18.95 35.17 -8.18
CA THR A 344 -19.14 34.75 -9.58
C THR A 344 -19.52 35.93 -10.49
N LEU A 345 -20.25 36.91 -9.96
CA LEU A 345 -20.61 38.15 -10.68
C LEU A 345 -19.41 39.05 -11.02
N GLN A 346 -18.30 38.92 -10.28
CA GLN A 346 -17.10 39.74 -10.46
C GLN A 346 -16.02 38.96 -11.20
N HIS A 347 -15.90 37.67 -10.92
CA HIS A 347 -14.91 36.77 -11.49
C HIS A 347 -15.59 35.45 -11.86
N GLU A 348 -15.90 35.32 -13.15
CA GLU A 348 -16.67 34.22 -13.69
C GLU A 348 -15.77 33.01 -13.97
N PHE A 349 -16.17 31.83 -13.50
CA PHE A 349 -15.50 30.56 -13.75
C PHE A 349 -16.33 29.61 -14.62
N SER A 350 -17.59 29.93 -14.92
CA SER A 350 -18.47 29.09 -15.73
C SER A 350 -19.33 29.92 -16.68
N ASP A 351 -19.59 29.42 -17.87
CA ASP A 351 -20.45 30.08 -18.87
C ASP A 351 -21.95 29.83 -18.66
N ALA A 352 -22.33 29.06 -17.63
CA ALA A 352 -23.71 28.74 -17.34
C ALA A 352 -24.54 29.99 -16.94
N PRO A 353 -25.85 30.06 -17.28
CA PRO A 353 -26.72 31.14 -16.79
C PRO A 353 -26.74 31.24 -15.26
N TYR A 354 -26.81 32.46 -14.73
CA TYR A 354 -26.74 32.71 -13.28
C TYR A 354 -27.93 32.14 -12.50
N ASP A 355 -29.09 32.02 -13.16
CA ASP A 355 -30.32 31.43 -12.66
C ASP A 355 -30.41 29.91 -12.86
N LYS A 356 -29.37 29.29 -13.45
CA LYS A 356 -29.33 27.84 -13.66
C LYS A 356 -29.39 27.10 -12.32
N LYS A 357 -30.22 26.06 -12.31
CA LYS A 357 -30.44 25.16 -11.17
C LYS A 357 -29.84 23.79 -11.47
N TYR A 358 -29.27 23.17 -10.44
CA TYR A 358 -28.61 21.88 -10.52
C TYR A 358 -29.34 20.89 -9.62
N LYS A 359 -29.82 19.78 -10.19
CA LYS A 359 -30.49 18.71 -9.44
C LYS A 359 -29.52 18.05 -8.46
N VAL A 360 -29.93 17.78 -7.23
CA VAL A 360 -29.12 17.14 -6.18
C VAL A 360 -29.91 16.04 -5.46
N LEU A 361 -29.19 15.17 -4.74
CA LEU A 361 -29.74 14.03 -4.00
C LEU A 361 -29.95 14.43 -2.52
N GLY A 362 -31.15 14.91 -2.12
CA GLY A 362 -31.55 15.05 -0.70
C GLY A 362 -31.89 16.46 -0.18
N LYS A 363 -32.40 16.53 1.07
CA LYS A 363 -32.90 17.75 1.77
C LYS A 363 -31.98 18.21 2.91
N GLY A 364 -31.68 19.51 2.96
CA GLY A 364 -30.99 20.16 4.08
C GLY A 364 -29.47 19.98 4.04
N GLY A 365 -28.72 20.87 4.71
CA GLY A 365 -27.25 21.00 4.65
C GLY A 365 -26.40 19.81 5.12
N CYS A 366 -26.96 18.59 5.14
CA CYS A 366 -26.24 17.32 5.16
C CYS A 366 -26.17 16.77 3.72
N PHE A 367 -25.60 17.57 2.80
CA PHE A 367 -25.15 17.03 1.52
C PHE A 367 -23.85 16.30 1.80
N THR A 368 -23.90 15.01 2.11
CA THR A 368 -22.77 14.19 1.71
C THR A 368 -22.90 14.04 0.20
N PHE A 369 -21.95 14.56 -0.57
CA PHE A 369 -21.84 14.22 -1.99
C PHE A 369 -21.44 12.75 -2.20
N SER A 370 -21.70 11.87 -1.23
CA SER A 370 -21.67 10.43 -1.38
C SER A 370 -22.57 9.78 -0.32
N GLU A 371 -23.41 8.82 -0.74
CA GLU A 371 -23.92 7.75 0.15
C GLU A 371 -22.85 6.65 0.36
N LYS A 372 -21.70 6.77 -0.31
CA LYS A 372 -20.59 5.82 -0.22
C LYS A 372 -19.59 6.29 0.82
N SER A 373 -19.33 5.40 1.79
CA SER A 373 -18.41 5.49 2.93
C SER A 373 -17.22 6.45 2.76
N HIS A 374 -16.80 7.11 3.85
CA HIS A 374 -15.62 7.99 3.97
C HIS A 374 -14.36 7.45 3.24
N GLN A 375 -14.23 6.13 3.08
CA GLN A 375 -13.17 5.46 2.33
C GLN A 375 -13.02 5.89 0.84
N TYR A 376 -14.08 6.35 0.16
CA TYR A 376 -14.01 6.79 -1.26
C TYR A 376 -13.50 8.22 -1.43
N ASP A 377 -13.77 9.10 -0.46
CA ASP A 377 -13.38 10.51 -0.51
C ASP A 377 -11.89 10.69 -0.20
N GLU A 378 -11.43 9.92 0.77
CA GLU A 378 -10.08 9.91 1.29
C GLU A 378 -8.99 9.49 0.28
N ASN A 379 -9.24 8.44 -0.52
CA ASN A 379 -8.35 8.03 -1.62
C ASN A 379 -8.33 9.04 -2.77
N THR A 380 -9.45 9.75 -2.97
CA THR A 380 -9.55 10.78 -4.01
C THR A 380 -8.63 11.95 -3.68
N LEU A 381 -8.65 12.44 -2.43
CA LEU A 381 -7.77 13.52 -1.99
C LEU A 381 -6.28 13.14 -1.99
N ALA A 382 -5.94 11.89 -1.69
CA ALA A 382 -4.58 11.39 -1.80
C ALA A 382 -4.01 11.60 -3.22
N ILE A 383 -4.80 11.30 -4.26
CA ILE A 383 -4.39 11.51 -5.66
C ILE A 383 -4.17 12.99 -5.95
N LEU A 384 -5.04 13.87 -5.45
CA LEU A 384 -4.85 15.31 -5.61
C LEU A 384 -3.54 15.78 -4.96
N ASP A 385 -3.25 15.33 -3.75
CA ASP A 385 -2.00 15.69 -3.07
C ASP A 385 -0.78 15.25 -3.88
N MET A 386 -0.82 14.04 -4.47
CA MET A 386 0.24 13.52 -5.34
C MET A 386 0.44 14.36 -6.60
N VAL A 387 -0.66 14.81 -7.21
CA VAL A 387 -0.65 15.73 -8.37
C VAL A 387 -0.02 17.06 -7.99
N ILE A 388 -0.41 17.62 -6.84
CA ILE A 388 0.11 18.88 -6.31
C ILE A 388 1.59 18.76 -5.99
N ASP A 389 2.04 17.64 -5.42
CA ASP A 389 3.45 17.38 -5.14
C ASP A 389 4.29 17.39 -6.40
N LYS A 390 3.84 16.66 -7.44
CA LYS A 390 4.53 16.66 -8.73
C LYS A 390 4.57 18.06 -9.33
N LEU A 391 3.46 18.78 -9.26
CA LEU A 391 3.35 20.14 -9.77
C LEU A 391 4.30 21.11 -9.06
N ILE A 392 4.37 21.08 -7.73
CA ILE A 392 5.27 21.93 -6.94
C ILE A 392 6.74 21.60 -7.22
N VAL A 393 7.09 20.31 -7.31
CA VAL A 393 8.47 19.88 -7.51
C VAL A 393 8.96 20.13 -8.94
N THR A 394 8.12 19.88 -9.93
CA THR A 394 8.53 19.90 -11.35
C THR A 394 8.10 21.15 -12.10
N GLY A 395 7.20 21.95 -11.53
CA GLY A 395 6.50 23.04 -12.22
C GLY A 395 5.52 22.55 -13.30
N LYS A 396 5.31 21.24 -13.45
CA LYS A 396 4.46 20.65 -14.49
C LYS A 396 3.31 19.87 -13.86
N LEU A 397 2.10 20.14 -14.33
CA LEU A 397 0.91 19.43 -13.87
C LEU A 397 0.92 17.98 -14.35
N ASP A 398 0.71 17.05 -13.42
CA ASP A 398 0.55 15.63 -13.74
C ASP A 398 -0.83 15.35 -14.32
N MET A 399 -0.98 15.53 -15.64
CA MET A 399 -2.30 15.42 -16.29
C MET A 399 -2.93 14.04 -16.14
N ILE A 400 -2.13 12.96 -16.12
CA ILE A 400 -2.66 11.60 -15.92
C ILE A 400 -3.25 11.48 -14.51
N GLY A 401 -2.48 11.90 -13.50
CA GLY A 401 -2.92 11.87 -12.12
C GLY A 401 -4.12 12.78 -11.87
N TYR A 402 -4.10 13.96 -12.47
CA TYR A 402 -5.17 14.93 -12.30
C TYR A 402 -6.47 14.49 -12.99
N LYS A 403 -6.39 13.86 -14.17
CA LYS A 403 -7.54 13.25 -14.84
C LYS A 403 -8.18 12.17 -13.98
N ALA A 404 -7.38 11.29 -13.39
CA ALA A 404 -7.87 10.25 -12.49
C ALA A 404 -8.47 10.81 -11.19
N TYR A 405 -7.89 11.88 -10.63
CA TYR A 405 -8.50 12.63 -9.53
C TYR A 405 -9.87 13.17 -9.91
N LEU A 406 -9.94 13.96 -10.99
CA LEU A 406 -11.18 14.64 -11.37
C LEU A 406 -12.27 13.64 -11.75
N GLN A 407 -11.93 12.57 -12.45
CA GLN A 407 -12.88 11.49 -12.76
C GLN A 407 -13.51 10.90 -11.51
N ARG A 408 -12.76 10.74 -10.41
CA ARG A 408 -13.31 10.26 -9.14
C ARG A 408 -14.20 11.26 -8.44
N VAL A 409 -13.79 12.53 -8.44
CA VAL A 409 -14.65 13.61 -7.95
C VAL A 409 -15.99 13.54 -8.68
N LEU A 410 -15.98 13.51 -10.01
CA LEU A 410 -17.19 13.42 -10.82
C LEU A 410 -17.99 12.14 -10.56
N GLN A 411 -17.36 10.98 -10.40
CA GLN A 411 -18.07 9.73 -10.07
C GLN A 411 -18.77 9.75 -8.70
N GLY A 412 -18.26 10.53 -7.75
CA GLY A 412 -18.92 10.74 -6.46
C GLY A 412 -20.13 11.68 -6.57
N GLU A 413 -20.12 12.58 -7.54
CA GLU A 413 -20.99 13.75 -7.61
C GLU A 413 -22.19 13.54 -8.55
N PRO A 414 -23.36 14.16 -8.30
CA PRO A 414 -24.47 14.15 -9.25
C PRO A 414 -24.05 14.68 -10.64
N SER A 415 -24.46 14.01 -11.72
CA SER A 415 -24.07 14.38 -13.09
C SER A 415 -24.46 15.81 -13.49
N SER A 416 -25.51 16.35 -12.88
CA SER A 416 -25.93 17.74 -13.04
C SER A 416 -24.83 18.73 -12.67
N VAL A 417 -24.06 18.49 -11.61
CA VAL A 417 -23.04 19.42 -11.09
C VAL A 417 -21.66 19.22 -11.73
N HIS A 418 -21.46 18.19 -12.56
CA HIS A 418 -20.18 17.89 -13.20
C HIS A 418 -19.62 19.08 -13.98
N LYS A 419 -20.49 19.83 -14.67
CA LYS A 419 -20.09 21.02 -15.43
C LYS A 419 -19.45 22.10 -14.53
N LEU A 420 -19.89 22.25 -13.28
CA LEU A 420 -19.27 23.23 -12.35
C LEU A 420 -17.82 22.86 -12.00
N TYR A 421 -17.55 21.58 -11.80
CA TYR A 421 -16.20 21.08 -11.56
C TYR A 421 -15.31 21.23 -12.81
N LEU A 422 -15.84 20.90 -13.98
CA LEU A 422 -15.11 21.00 -15.25
C LEU A 422 -14.81 22.45 -15.64
N ASP A 423 -15.77 23.36 -15.48
CA ASP A 423 -15.62 24.77 -15.82
C ASP A 423 -14.60 25.46 -14.88
N LEU A 424 -14.58 25.12 -13.58
CA LEU A 424 -13.61 25.67 -12.62
C LEU A 424 -12.19 25.08 -12.76
N SER A 425 -12.11 23.85 -13.26
CA SER A 425 -10.86 23.10 -13.39
C SER A 425 -10.02 23.57 -14.58
N VAL A 426 -8.71 23.32 -14.53
CA VAL A 426 -7.89 23.27 -15.73
C VAL A 426 -8.47 22.25 -16.73
N PRO A 427 -8.39 22.53 -18.05
CA PRO A 427 -8.93 21.62 -19.07
C PRO A 427 -8.25 20.25 -19.00
N ILE A 428 -9.05 19.19 -19.16
CA ILE A 428 -8.57 17.82 -19.25
C ILE A 428 -8.98 17.28 -20.63
N GLU A 429 -8.01 16.99 -21.48
CA GLU A 429 -8.21 16.34 -22.78
C GLU A 429 -8.55 14.85 -22.65
#